data_AF-A0A955JJP6-F1
#
_entry.id   AF-A0A955JJP6-F1
#
_cell.length_a   1.000
_cell.length_b   1.000
_cell.length_c   1.000
_cell.angle_alpha   90.00
_cell.angle_beta   90.00
_cell.angle_gamma   90.00
#
_symmetry.space_group_name_H-M   'P 1'
#
loop_
_entity.id
_entity.type
_entity.pdbx_description
1 polymer ?
#
loop_
_entity_poly.entity_id
_entity_poly.type
_entity_poly.pdbx_seq_one_letter_code
_entity_poly.pdbx_strand_id
1 'polypeptide(L)' 'WEPGVFGWVEEVSATPRWVAPTGAHDAYSIGDEVIHDNPNDGGADWLYRSNIGANTTEPGRDGTFDRWWLPVEAV' A
#
# COMPACT_ATOMS: atom_id res chain seq x y z
N TRP A 1 -20.13 37.66 -11.74
CA TRP A 1 -20.02 36.81 -10.55
C TRP A 1 -21.32 36.04 -10.45
N GLU A 2 -21.26 34.71 -10.55
CA GLU A 2 -22.31 33.75 -10.20
C GLU A 2 -21.61 32.57 -9.52
N PRO A 3 -22.14 32.03 -8.40
CA PRO A 3 -21.48 31.00 -7.62
C PRO A 3 -21.75 29.60 -8.21
N GLY A 4 -20.69 28.86 -8.54
CA GLY A 4 -20.76 27.51 -9.10
C GLY A 4 -19.72 26.59 -8.48
N VAL A 5 -20.02 26.12 -7.27
CA VAL A 5 -19.33 24.98 -6.64
C VAL A 5 -19.69 23.72 -7.43
N PHE A 6 -18.72 23.09 -8.10
CA PHE A 6 -18.91 21.74 -8.65
C PHE A 6 -17.60 20.96 -8.59
N GLY A 7 -17.60 19.85 -7.85
CA GLY A 7 -16.77 18.69 -8.21
C GLY A 7 -15.54 18.36 -7.38
N TRP A 8 -15.52 18.58 -6.06
CA TRP A 8 -14.68 17.72 -5.21
C TRP A 8 -15.37 16.35 -5.18
N VAL A 9 -15.16 15.55 -6.22
CA VAL A 9 -15.25 14.11 -6.04
C VAL A 9 -14.14 13.82 -5.04
N GLU A 10 -14.49 13.46 -3.82
CA GLU A 10 -13.57 12.72 -2.96
C GLU A 10 -13.17 11.50 -3.79
N GLU A 11 -11.99 11.57 -4.40
CA GLU A 11 -11.34 10.38 -4.90
C GLU A 11 -11.15 9.51 -3.67
N VAL A 12 -12.07 8.57 -3.48
CA VAL A 12 -11.82 7.41 -2.63
C VAL A 12 -10.61 6.75 -3.26
N SER A 13 -9.42 7.15 -2.82
CA SER A 13 -8.16 6.64 -3.33
C SER A 13 -8.17 5.15 -3.02
N ALA A 14 -8.61 4.34 -3.97
CA ALA A 14 -8.52 2.91 -3.84
C ALA A 14 -7.04 2.60 -3.65
N THR A 15 -6.69 2.04 -2.49
CA THR A 15 -5.31 1.71 -2.18
C THR A 15 -4.74 0.88 -3.34
N PRO A 16 -3.62 1.30 -3.95
CA PRO A 16 -3.10 0.63 -5.12
C PRO A 16 -2.64 -0.79 -4.77
N ARG A 17 -2.70 -1.71 -5.75
CA ARG A 17 -2.00 -2.99 -5.59
C ARG A 17 -0.49 -2.75 -5.59
N TRP A 18 0.24 -3.51 -4.78
CA TRP A 18 1.69 -3.41 -4.75
C TRP A 18 2.29 -3.69 -6.12
N VAL A 19 3.25 -2.86 -6.49
CA VAL A 19 4.09 -3.00 -7.68
C VAL A 19 5.55 -2.97 -7.24
N ALA A 20 6.35 -3.91 -7.74
CA ALA A 20 7.77 -3.99 -7.48
C ALA A 20 8.49 -2.70 -7.95
N PRO A 21 9.16 -1.96 -7.04
CA PRO A 21 9.96 -0.81 -7.44
C PRO A 21 11.16 -1.21 -8.30
N THR A 22 11.55 -0.32 -9.21
CA THR A 22 12.73 -0.49 -10.08
C THR A 22 14.02 0.04 -9.45
N GLY A 23 13.91 0.87 -8.40
CA GLY A 23 15.05 1.38 -7.63
C GLY A 23 14.62 2.22 -6.42
N ALA A 24 15.57 3.00 -5.89
CA ALA A 24 15.30 3.84 -4.71
C ALA A 24 14.39 5.05 -5.01
N HIS A 25 14.24 5.43 -6.28
CA HIS A 25 13.49 6.61 -6.69
C HIS A 25 11.97 6.39 -6.74
N ASP A 26 11.55 5.14 -6.91
CA ASP A 26 10.15 4.70 -6.96
C ASP A 26 9.81 3.73 -5.82
N ALA A 27 10.69 3.64 -4.82
CA ALA A 27 10.48 2.86 -3.61
C ALA A 27 9.43 3.52 -2.69
N TYR A 28 8.71 2.70 -1.94
CA TYR A 28 7.68 3.21 -1.04
C TYR A 28 8.30 3.90 0.18
N SER A 29 7.67 4.98 0.61
CA SER A 29 8.02 5.72 1.83
C SER A 29 7.38 5.07 3.06
N ILE A 30 7.80 5.49 4.26
CA ILE A 30 7.13 5.06 5.50
C ILE A 30 5.69 5.56 5.49
N GLY A 31 4.75 4.67 5.78
CA GLY A 31 3.32 5.00 5.84
C GLY A 31 2.56 4.79 4.53
N ASP A 32 3.23 4.54 3.41
CA ASP A 32 2.57 4.21 2.15
C ASP A 32 1.80 2.90 2.27
N GLU A 33 0.62 2.84 1.66
CA GLU A 33 -0.28 1.71 1.76
C GLU A 33 -0.48 1.05 0.39
N VAL A 34 -0.47 -0.28 0.40
CA VAL A 34 -0.67 -1.11 -0.79
C VAL A 34 -1.52 -2.33 -0.46
N ILE A 35 -2.24 -2.84 -1.44
CA ILE A 35 -2.92 -4.13 -1.35
C ILE A 35 -2.04 -5.22 -1.97
N HIS A 36 -1.88 -6.34 -1.29
CA HIS A 36 -1.14 -7.48 -1.82
C HIS A 36 -1.64 -8.82 -1.27
N ASP A 37 -1.35 -9.92 -1.96
CA ASP A 37 -1.67 -11.26 -1.47
C ASP A 37 -0.85 -11.58 -0.22
N ASN A 38 -1.51 -12.21 0.73
CA ASN A 38 -0.91 -12.76 1.93
C ASN A 38 -0.83 -14.29 1.81
N PRO A 39 0.31 -14.87 1.40
CA PRO A 39 0.45 -16.31 1.24
C PRO A 39 0.30 -17.09 2.55
N ASN A 40 0.45 -16.44 3.70
CA ASN A 40 0.30 -17.08 5.00
C ASN A 40 -1.16 -17.10 5.50
N ASP A 41 -2.05 -16.34 4.86
CA ASP A 41 -3.50 -16.34 5.09
C ASP A 41 -4.25 -16.89 3.87
N GLY A 42 -3.74 -18.00 3.32
CA GLY A 42 -4.37 -18.67 2.18
C GLY A 42 -4.39 -17.87 0.88
N GLY A 43 -3.60 -16.80 0.76
CA GLY A 43 -3.56 -15.92 -0.41
C GLY A 43 -4.63 -14.83 -0.42
N ALA A 44 -5.27 -14.53 0.73
CA ALA A 44 -6.19 -13.41 0.85
C ALA A 44 -5.47 -12.07 0.57
N ASP A 45 -6.19 -11.09 0.02
CA ASP A 45 -5.67 -9.74 -0.15
C ASP A 45 -5.64 -9.02 1.22
N TRP A 46 -4.52 -8.36 1.51
CA TRP A 46 -4.34 -7.60 2.73
C TRP A 46 -3.85 -6.19 2.40
N LEU A 47 -4.28 -5.23 3.20
CA LEU A 47 -3.72 -3.90 3.26
C LEU A 47 -2.41 -3.94 4.04
N TYR A 48 -1.33 -3.52 3.39
CA TYR A 48 -0.01 -3.41 3.98
C TYR A 48 0.44 -1.96 4.03
N ARG A 49 1.00 -1.55 5.16
CA ARG A 49 1.61 -0.24 5.33
C ARG A 49 3.12 -0.35 5.41
N SER A 50 3.85 0.43 4.62
CA SER A 50 5.31 0.44 4.64
C SER A 50 5.84 0.94 5.99
N ASN A 51 6.75 0.17 6.60
CA ASN A 51 7.35 0.45 7.90
C ASN A 51 8.75 1.10 7.80
N ILE A 52 9.33 1.10 6.60
CA ILE A 52 10.68 1.63 6.33
C ILE A 52 10.67 2.62 5.16
N GLY A 53 11.66 3.50 5.13
CA GLY A 53 11.87 4.40 3.99
C GLY A 53 12.62 3.69 2.86
N ALA A 54 12.35 4.09 1.62
CA ALA A 54 12.89 3.45 0.43
C ALA A 54 12.61 1.93 0.40
N ASN A 55 11.38 1.55 0.73
CA ASN A 55 10.94 0.17 0.79
C ASN A 55 10.77 -0.41 -0.62
N THR A 56 11.58 -1.41 -0.95
CA THR A 56 11.53 -2.14 -2.22
C THR A 56 11.14 -3.61 -2.03
N THR A 57 10.79 -4.04 -0.82
CA THR A 57 10.51 -5.45 -0.55
C THR A 57 9.06 -5.79 -0.88
N GLU A 58 8.82 -7.07 -1.16
CA GLU A 58 7.47 -7.60 -1.37
C GLU A 58 6.74 -7.76 -0.02
N PRO A 59 5.51 -7.26 0.14
CA PRO A 59 4.70 -7.48 1.33
C PRO A 59 4.36 -8.96 1.55
N GLY A 60 4.22 -9.37 2.80
CA GLY A 60 3.73 -10.72 3.15
C GLY A 60 4.68 -11.91 2.89
N ARG A 61 5.84 -11.71 2.22
CA ARG A 61 6.77 -12.80 1.85
C ARG A 61 7.88 -13.12 2.88
N ASP A 62 8.22 -12.20 3.78
CA ASP A 62 9.42 -12.31 4.65
C ASP A 62 9.25 -13.27 5.86
N GLY A 63 8.10 -13.93 6.03
CA GLY A 63 7.79 -14.83 7.16
C GLY A 63 7.72 -14.14 8.54
N THR A 64 8.26 -12.92 8.64
CA THR A 64 8.16 -11.95 9.73
C THR A 64 7.41 -10.75 9.16
N PHE A 65 6.09 -10.79 9.28
CA PHE A 65 5.16 -9.90 8.57
C PHE A 65 5.34 -8.42 8.84
N ASP A 66 6.13 -8.04 9.86
CA ASP A 66 6.18 -6.68 10.39
C ASP A 66 7.52 -5.97 10.13
N ARG A 67 8.47 -6.64 9.44
CA ARG A 67 9.84 -6.11 9.28
C ARG A 67 9.91 -4.92 8.33
N TRP A 68 9.20 -5.01 7.21
CA TRP A 68 9.26 -4.00 6.13
C TRP A 68 7.89 -3.43 5.81
N TRP A 69 6.87 -4.27 5.91
CA TRP A 69 5.46 -3.93 5.77
C TRP A 69 4.78 -4.23 7.10
N LEU A 70 3.69 -3.56 7.44
CA LEU A 70 2.83 -3.86 8.57
C LEU A 70 1.48 -4.32 8.00
N PRO A 71 0.98 -5.52 8.32
CA PRO A 71 -0.36 -5.93 7.95
C PRO A 71 -1.37 -5.08 8.74
N VAL A 72 -2.24 -4.35 8.02
CA VAL A 72 -3.25 -3.48 8.63
C VAL A 72 -4.56 -4.24 8.79
N GLU A 73 -5.14 -4.71 7.69
CA GLU A 73 -6.38 -5.49 7.67
C GLU A 73 -6.51 -6.33 6.39
N ALA A 74 -7.36 -7.36 6.43
CA ALA A 74 -7.75 -8.13 5.24
C ALA A 74 -8.81 -7.35 4.43
N VAL A 75 -8.73 -7.42 3.10
CA VAL A 75 -9.60 -6.70 2.15
C VAL A 75 -10.58 -7.65 1.47
#